data_AF-A0A377XRU1-F1
#
_entry.id   AF-A0A377XRU1-F1
#
_cell.length_a   1.000
_cell.length_b   1.000
_cell.length_c   1.000
_cell.angle_alpha   90.00
_cell.angle_beta   90.00
_cell.angle_gamma   90.00
#
_symmetry.space_group_name_H-M   'P 1'
#
loop_
_entity.id
_entity.type
_entity.pdbx_description
1 polymer ?
#
loop_
_entity_poly.entity_id
_entity_poly.type
_entity_poly.pdbx_seq_one_letter_code
_entity_poly.pdbx_strand_id
1 'polypeptide(L)'
;MSIIKGQLISSQRYLNMSIVNERATRFKRFIVNVHPVVLRGVQYTILMDGHHNYAAAKLAGVEPDYRPVAKKLMKIIGGMSEREQEALFINNVTDSDYYYVETGEA
;
A
#
# COMPACT_ATOMS: atom_id res chain seq x y z
N MET A 1 -16.24 3.28 -8.42
CA MET A 1 -15.22 2.23 -8.68
C MET A 1 -14.28 2.21 -7.50
N SER A 2 -14.06 1.03 -6.90
CA SER A 2 -13.11 0.88 -5.79
C SER A 2 -11.69 1.20 -6.27
N ILE A 3 -10.93 1.95 -5.47
CA ILE A 3 -9.49 2.19 -5.71
C ILE A 3 -8.67 0.91 -5.49
N ILE A 4 -9.16 0.00 -4.63
CA ILE A 4 -8.55 -1.31 -4.41
C ILE A 4 -8.99 -2.26 -5.52
N LYS A 5 -8.01 -2.85 -6.20
CA LYS A 5 -8.17 -3.92 -7.19
C LYS A 5 -7.30 -5.11 -6.82
N GLY A 6 -7.90 -6.29 -6.68
CA GLY A 6 -7.17 -7.49 -6.24
C GLY A 6 -6.75 -7.42 -4.77
N GLN A 7 -5.83 -8.32 -4.39
CA GLN A 7 -5.31 -8.39 -3.01
C GLN A 7 -4.36 -7.23 -2.69
N LEU A 8 -4.39 -6.77 -1.44
CA LEU A 8 -3.50 -5.71 -0.95
C LEU A 8 -2.13 -6.30 -0.59
N ILE A 9 -1.07 -5.77 -1.19
CA ILE A 9 0.31 -6.21 -0.99
C ILE A 9 1.21 -5.04 -0.55
N SER A 10 2.31 -5.34 0.12
CA SER A 10 3.33 -4.35 0.51
C SER A 10 4.72 -4.99 0.44
N SER A 11 5.74 -4.18 0.22
CA SER A 11 7.15 -4.56 0.32
C SER A 11 7.88 -3.83 1.46
N GLN A 12 7.10 -3.21 2.37
CA GLN A 12 7.58 -2.61 3.61
C GLN A 12 6.98 -3.35 4.81
N ARG A 13 7.82 -3.84 5.71
CA ARG A 13 7.45 -4.50 6.98
C ARG A 13 7.74 -3.64 8.20
N TYR A 14 8.70 -2.73 8.12
CA TYR A 14 9.05 -1.89 9.26
C TYR A 14 7.86 -1.06 9.75
N LEU A 15 7.59 -1.18 11.06
CA LEU A 15 6.59 -0.41 11.79
C LEU A 15 7.19 0.11 13.10
N ASN A 16 7.04 1.40 13.38
CA ASN A 16 7.30 1.95 14.69
C ASN A 16 6.02 1.83 15.52
N MET A 17 6.00 0.86 16.44
CA MET A 17 4.80 0.57 17.22
C MET A 17 4.38 1.70 18.16
N SER A 18 5.30 2.57 18.59
CA SER A 18 4.93 3.76 19.37
C SER A 18 4.05 4.70 18.55
N ILE A 19 4.42 4.96 17.28
CA ILE A 19 3.64 5.82 16.37
C ILE A 19 2.29 5.15 16.06
N VAL A 20 2.29 3.85 15.81
CA VAL A 20 1.08 3.08 15.50
C VAL A 20 0.08 3.16 16.66
N ASN A 21 0.52 2.89 17.89
CA ASN A 21 -0.33 2.93 19.08
C ASN A 21 -0.86 4.36 19.36
N GLU A 22 -0.02 5.38 19.18
CA GLU A 22 -0.44 6.78 19.32
C GLU A 22 -1.54 7.12 18.31
N ARG A 23 -1.38 6.73 17.04
CA ARG A 23 -2.37 7.03 16.00
C ARG A 23 -3.67 6.26 16.21
N ALA A 24 -3.59 4.98 16.60
CA ALA A 24 -4.77 4.16 16.85
C ALA A 24 -5.69 4.73 17.94
N THR A 25 -5.09 5.40 18.94
CA THR A 25 -5.84 6.02 20.05
C THR A 25 -6.33 7.44 19.73
N ARG A 26 -5.58 8.22 18.94
CA ARG A 26 -5.86 9.64 18.72
C ARG A 26 -6.63 9.93 17.44
N PHE A 27 -6.44 9.15 16.38
CA PHE A 27 -6.95 9.48 15.05
C PHE A 27 -8.33 8.87 14.83
N LYS A 28 -9.20 9.61 14.13
CA LYS A 28 -10.52 9.13 13.71
C LYS A 28 -10.56 8.65 12.26
N ARG A 29 -9.52 8.97 11.49
CA ARG A 29 -9.39 8.62 10.06
C ARG A 29 -7.95 8.23 9.77
N PHE A 30 -7.77 7.17 8.99
CA PHE A 30 -6.47 6.60 8.67
C PHE A 30 -6.29 6.61 7.16
N ILE A 31 -5.59 7.61 6.65
CA ILE A 31 -5.36 7.75 5.21
C ILE A 31 -4.21 6.84 4.81
N VAL A 32 -4.46 6.02 3.79
CA VAL A 32 -3.49 5.07 3.23
C VAL A 32 -3.46 5.27 1.72
N ASN A 33 -2.27 5.45 1.15
CA ASN A 33 -2.13 5.64 -0.30
C ASN A 33 -1.81 4.32 -0.97
N VAL A 34 -2.50 4.04 -2.06
CA VAL A 34 -2.44 2.76 -2.75
C VAL A 34 -2.35 2.94 -4.25
N HIS A 35 -1.83 1.91 -4.93
CA HIS A 35 -1.74 1.88 -6.37
C HIS A 35 -2.06 0.49 -6.94
N PRO A 36 -3.08 0.34 -7.80
CA PRO A 36 -3.33 -0.90 -8.53
C PRO A 36 -2.20 -1.22 -9.51
N VAL A 37 -1.79 -2.48 -9.58
CA VAL A 37 -0.73 -2.96 -10.48
C VAL A 37 -1.03 -4.38 -10.95
N VAL A 38 -0.53 -4.75 -12.12
CA VAL A 38 -0.47 -6.15 -12.57
C VAL A 38 0.97 -6.63 -12.44
N LEU A 39 1.20 -7.67 -11.63
CA LEU A 39 2.50 -8.30 -11.45
C LEU A 39 2.40 -9.76 -11.87
N ARG A 40 3.23 -10.17 -12.82
CA ARG A 40 3.28 -11.51 -13.42
C ARG A 40 1.90 -11.99 -13.90
N GLY A 41 1.14 -11.07 -14.50
CA GLY A 41 -0.22 -11.33 -14.99
C GLY A 41 -1.32 -11.36 -13.91
N VAL A 42 -1.00 -11.09 -12.64
CA VAL A 42 -1.97 -11.08 -11.55
C VAL A 42 -2.23 -9.65 -11.06
N GLN A 43 -3.51 -9.30 -10.89
CA GLN A 43 -3.93 -7.98 -10.39
C GLN A 43 -3.77 -7.90 -8.87
N TYR A 44 -3.02 -6.90 -8.42
CA TYR A 44 -2.83 -6.53 -7.02
C TYR A 44 -3.09 -5.04 -6.79
N THR A 45 -3.13 -4.65 -5.53
CA THR A 45 -3.00 -3.25 -5.11
C THR A 45 -1.84 -3.14 -4.15
N ILE A 46 -0.87 -2.26 -4.42
CA ILE A 46 0.25 -2.02 -3.53
C ILE A 46 -0.15 -0.95 -2.50
N LEU A 47 0.14 -1.21 -1.22
CA LEU A 47 0.17 -0.21 -0.15
C LEU A 47 1.45 0.60 -0.29
N MET A 48 1.32 1.78 -0.90
CA MET A 48 2.44 2.62 -1.32
C MET A 48 2.93 3.55 -0.21
N ASP A 49 2.02 4.03 0.64
CA ASP A 49 2.36 4.92 1.76
C ASP A 49 1.27 4.84 2.85
N GLY A 50 1.63 5.21 4.08
CA GLY A 50 0.74 5.18 5.23
C GLY A 50 0.74 3.86 5.99
N HIS A 51 1.80 3.05 5.94
CA HIS A 51 1.87 1.75 6.63
C HIS A 51 1.57 1.82 8.13
N HIS A 52 2.06 2.85 8.85
CA HIS A 52 1.68 3.04 10.26
C HIS A 52 0.21 3.42 10.44
N ASN A 53 -0.39 4.16 9.50
CA ASN A 53 -1.82 4.46 9.54
C ASN A 53 -2.65 3.20 9.29
N TYR A 54 -2.24 2.36 8.34
CA TYR A 54 -2.91 1.10 8.06
C TYR A 54 -2.85 0.17 9.28
N ALA A 55 -1.67 0.00 9.90
CA ALA A 55 -1.53 -0.77 11.12
C ALA A 55 -2.36 -0.20 12.28
N ALA A 56 -2.40 1.13 12.43
CA ALA A 56 -3.20 1.80 13.44
C ALA A 56 -4.71 1.62 13.21
N ALA A 57 -5.17 1.67 11.95
CA ALA A 57 -6.55 1.43 11.56
C ALA A 57 -6.99 0.03 11.95
N LYS A 58 -6.16 -0.98 11.64
CA LYS A 58 -6.38 -2.36 12.07
C LYS A 58 -6.48 -2.51 13.58
N LEU A 59 -5.56 -1.90 14.34
CA LEU A 59 -5.61 -1.94 15.80
C LEU A 59 -6.86 -1.26 16.37
N ALA A 60 -7.32 -0.19 15.73
CA ALA A 60 -8.54 0.52 16.12
C ALA A 60 -9.83 -0.18 15.67
N GLY A 61 -9.75 -1.24 14.85
CA GLY A 61 -10.91 -1.91 14.25
C GLY A 61 -11.67 -1.02 13.26
N VAL A 62 -10.98 -0.08 12.60
CA VAL A 62 -11.56 0.89 11.66
C VAL A 62 -11.00 0.66 10.27
N GLU A 63 -11.87 0.72 9.25
CA GLU A 63 -11.44 0.70 7.85
C GLU A 63 -10.65 1.96 7.48
N PRO A 64 -9.46 1.83 6.86
CA PRO A 64 -8.70 2.99 6.40
C PRO A 64 -9.34 3.67 5.18
N ASP A 65 -9.09 4.97 5.05
CA ASP A 65 -9.47 5.75 3.88
C ASP A 65 -8.40 5.58 2.78
N TYR A 66 -8.66 4.67 1.84
CA TYR A 66 -7.78 4.45 0.70
C TYR A 66 -7.82 5.62 -0.29
N ARG A 67 -6.63 6.10 -0.67
CA ARG A 67 -6.44 7.19 -1.64
C ARG A 67 -5.45 6.77 -2.73
N PRO A 68 -5.55 7.35 -3.94
CA PRO A 68 -4.52 7.13 -4.94
C PRO A 68 -3.21 7.78 -4.46
N VAL A 69 -2.09 7.27 -4.98
CA VAL A 69 -0.78 7.91 -4.79
C VAL A 69 -0.76 9.36 -5.28
N ALA A 70 0.24 10.13 -4.81
CA ALA A 70 0.38 11.54 -5.16
C ALA A 70 0.38 11.78 -6.68
N LYS A 71 -0.18 12.92 -7.12
CA LYS A 71 -0.32 13.30 -8.53
C LYS A 71 0.98 13.20 -9.33
N LYS A 72 2.12 13.54 -8.72
CA LYS A 72 3.44 13.42 -9.34
C LYS A 72 3.76 11.97 -9.72
N LEU A 73 3.54 11.03 -8.80
CA LEU A 73 3.78 9.61 -9.04
C LEU A 73 2.79 9.04 -10.07
N MET A 74 1.51 9.41 -9.98
CA MET A 74 0.52 9.03 -11.00
C MET A 74 0.91 9.50 -12.40
N LYS A 75 1.47 10.72 -12.54
CA LYS A 75 1.93 11.23 -13.84
C LYS A 75 3.11 10.43 -14.39
N ILE A 76 4.04 10.02 -13.53
CA ILE A 76 5.20 9.21 -13.93
C ILE A 76 4.74 7.84 -14.41
N ILE A 77 3.94 7.14 -13.59
CA ILE A 77 3.42 5.81 -13.91
C ILE A 77 2.52 5.86 -15.15
N GLY A 78 1.66 6.86 -15.27
CA GLY A 78 0.75 7.01 -16.41
C GLY A 78 1.45 7.26 -17.75
N GLY A 79 2.74 7.60 -17.74
CA GLY A 79 3.59 7.68 -18.94
C GLY A 79 4.27 6.36 -19.31
N MET A 80 4.13 5.31 -18.50
CA MET A 80 4.76 4.01 -18.69
C MET A 80 3.77 2.99 -19.25
N SER A 81 4.25 2.09 -20.12
CA SER A 81 3.53 0.88 -20.51
C SER A 81 3.34 -0.06 -19.31
N GLU A 82 2.38 -0.98 -19.39
CA GLU A 82 2.14 -1.97 -18.31
C GLU A 82 3.39 -2.77 -17.96
N ARG A 83 4.19 -3.14 -18.97
CA ARG A 83 5.45 -3.86 -18.77
C ARG A 83 6.51 -3.03 -18.03
N GLU A 84 6.58 -1.73 -18.31
CA GLU A 84 7.50 -0.84 -17.60
C GLU A 84 7.05 -0.61 -16.16
N GLN A 85 5.74 -0.49 -15.93
CA GLN A 85 5.19 -0.41 -14.57
C GLN A 85 5.49 -1.68 -13.79
N GLU A 86 5.23 -2.85 -14.38
CA GLU A 86 5.55 -4.14 -13.77
C GLU A 86 7.04 -4.24 -13.42
N ALA A 87 7.93 -3.91 -14.36
CA ALA A 87 9.37 -3.91 -14.11
C ALA A 87 9.78 -2.93 -13.01
N LEU A 88 9.18 -1.74 -12.96
CA LEU A 88 9.42 -0.76 -11.90
C LEU A 88 9.07 -1.37 -10.52
N PHE A 89 7.87 -1.91 -10.38
CA PHE A 89 7.38 -2.39 -9.09
C PHE A 89 8.01 -3.70 -8.63
N ILE A 90 8.42 -4.59 -9.55
CA ILE A 90 9.17 -5.81 -9.21
C ILE A 90 10.58 -5.47 -8.71
N ASN A 91 11.26 -4.52 -9.35
CA ASN A 91 12.66 -4.24 -9.06
C ASN A 91 12.89 -3.24 -7.92
N ASN A 92 11.86 -2.48 -7.53
CA ASN A 92 11.97 -1.43 -6.52
C ASN A 92 11.10 -1.75 -5.30
N VAL A 93 11.51 -2.79 -4.58
CA VAL A 93 10.95 -3.14 -3.25
C VAL A 93 11.56 -2.23 -2.17
N THR A 94 10.88 -2.12 -1.01
CA THR A 94 11.29 -1.19 0.05
C THR A 94 12.26 -1.83 1.05
N ASP A 95 11.78 -2.77 1.88
CA ASP A 95 12.58 -3.43 2.93
C ASP A 95 12.44 -4.96 2.93
N SER A 96 11.57 -5.50 2.08
CA SER A 96 11.24 -6.92 2.00
C SER A 96 10.63 -7.26 0.63
N ASP A 97 10.54 -8.56 0.33
CA ASP A 97 9.72 -9.04 -0.77
C ASP A 97 8.24 -8.67 -0.56
N TYR A 98 7.47 -8.66 -1.65
CA TYR A 98 6.04 -8.44 -1.53
C TYR A 98 5.40 -9.51 -0.66
N TYR A 99 4.47 -9.08 0.19
CA TYR A 99 3.65 -9.95 1.01
C TYR A 99 2.20 -9.45 1.02
N TYR A 100 1.27 -10.36 1.27
CA TYR A 100 -0.14 -10.05 1.48
C TYR A 100 -0.30 -9.29 2.79
N VAL A 101 -0.78 -8.05 2.73
CA VAL A 101 -0.88 -7.18 3.93
C VAL A 101 -1.83 -7.75 4.99
N GLU A 102 -2.83 -8.51 4.55
CA GLU A 102 -3.82 -9.12 5.44
C GLU A 102 -3.26 -10.28 6.26
N THR A 103 -2.46 -11.17 5.63
CA THR A 103 -1.98 -12.42 6.26
C THR A 103 -0.51 -12.35 6.69
N GLY A 104 0.28 -11.46 6.08
CA GLY A 104 1.73 -11.38 6.28
C GLY A 104 2.53 -12.38 5.43
N GLU A 105 1.88 -13.23 4.65
CA GLU A 105 2.50 -14.26 3.80
C GLU A 105 3.14 -13.65 2.54
N ALA A 106 4.34 -14.12 2.19
CA ALA A 106 5.07 -13.71 0.99
C ALA A 106 4.82 -14.66 -0.18
#